data_AF-A0A7C7QTZ5-F1
#
_entry.id   AF-A0A7C7QTZ5-F1
#
_cell.length_a   1.000
_cell.length_b   1.000
_cell.length_c   1.000
_cell.angle_alpha   90.00
_cell.angle_beta   90.00
_cell.angle_gamma   90.00
#
_symmetry.space_group_name_H-M   'P 1'
#
loop_
_entity.id
_entity.type
_entity.pdbx_description
1 polymer ?
#
loop_
_entity_poly.entity_id
_entity_poly.type
_entity_poly.pdbx_seq_one_letter_code
_entity_poly.pdbx_strand_id
1 'polypeptide(L)'
;KQEEALYIVATPQDEELFRNVKYSCFSEHYIPEENAINYGKAYALGVDFEVKNMEDYGLQFFSEDDELYIFKEGISMKEGLKNVLKILMDKLREEGFDKDFEVIRDIGSPSEDFMRECLLEVIKGQ
;
A
#
# COMPACT_ATOMS: atom_id res chain seq x y z
N LYS A 1 7.92 13.73 15.02
CA LYS A 1 8.44 12.46 14.47
C LYS A 1 7.43 11.98 13.44
N GLN A 2 7.88 11.33 12.37
CA GLN A 2 7.05 10.79 11.31
C GLN A 2 7.32 9.28 11.24
N GLU A 3 6.26 8.50 11.10
CA GLU A 3 6.31 7.06 10.84
C GLU A 3 5.54 6.82 9.54
N GLU A 4 6.03 5.90 8.71
CA GLU A 4 5.50 5.64 7.38
C GLU A 4 5.31 4.15 7.13
N ALA A 5 4.51 3.83 6.12
CA ALA A 5 4.19 2.46 5.76
C ALA A 5 4.00 2.35 4.25
N LEU A 6 4.56 1.28 3.66
CA LEU A 6 4.17 0.82 2.34
C LEU A 6 2.93 -0.07 2.48
N TYR A 7 1.79 0.39 1.98
CA TYR A 7 0.55 -0.39 2.01
C TYR A 7 0.20 -0.93 0.62
N ILE A 8 0.22 -2.25 0.49
CA ILE A 8 -0.03 -2.95 -0.77
C ILE A 8 -1.45 -3.51 -0.75
N VAL A 9 -2.20 -3.20 -1.81
CA VAL A 9 -3.57 -3.64 -2.01
C VAL A 9 -3.62 -4.54 -3.23
N ALA A 10 -4.16 -5.74 -3.08
CA ALA A 10 -4.45 -6.63 -4.19
C ALA A 10 -5.82 -6.26 -4.79
N THR A 11 -5.90 -6.22 -6.11
CA THR A 11 -7.15 -5.97 -6.85
C THR A 11 -7.42 -7.11 -7.83
N PRO A 12 -8.69 -7.40 -8.16
CA PRO A 12 -9.03 -8.35 -9.21
C PRO A 12 -8.40 -7.94 -10.55
N GLN A 13 -8.05 -8.90 -11.41
CA GLN A 13 -7.54 -8.62 -12.77
C GLN A 13 -8.65 -8.40 -13.81
N ASP A 14 -9.90 -8.19 -13.39
CA ASP A 14 -11.05 -8.08 -14.29
C ASP A 14 -11.06 -6.74 -15.03
N GLU A 15 -10.69 -6.77 -16.32
CA GLU A 15 -10.65 -5.62 -17.22
C GLU A 15 -11.96 -4.82 -17.27
N GLU A 16 -13.13 -5.45 -17.08
CA GLU A 16 -14.42 -4.74 -17.16
C GLU A 16 -14.63 -3.78 -15.98
N LEU A 17 -14.06 -4.09 -14.81
CA LEU A 17 -14.09 -3.19 -13.66
C LEU A 17 -13.31 -1.90 -13.96
N PHE A 18 -12.22 -1.99 -14.73
CA PHE A 18 -11.30 -0.88 -14.99
C PHE A 18 -11.66 -0.03 -16.23
N ARG A 19 -12.56 -0.50 -17.10
CA ARG A 19 -12.97 0.22 -18.32
C ARG A 19 -13.98 1.37 -18.10
N ASN A 20 -14.64 1.43 -16.94
CA ASN A 20 -15.83 2.28 -16.77
C ASN A 20 -15.58 3.73 -16.29
N VAL A 21 -14.35 4.24 -16.32
CA VAL A 21 -14.07 5.59 -15.82
C VAL A 21 -13.77 6.55 -16.95
N LYS A 22 -14.79 7.34 -17.30
CA LYS A 22 -14.72 8.47 -18.24
C LYS A 22 -13.87 9.61 -17.67
N TYR A 23 -12.56 9.44 -17.54
CA TYR A 23 -11.65 10.59 -17.48
C TYR A 23 -10.40 10.28 -18.28
N SER A 24 -10.36 10.92 -19.44
CA SER A 24 -9.19 11.08 -20.30
C SER A 24 -7.97 11.50 -19.48
N CYS A 25 -6.86 10.80 -19.70
CA CYS A 25 -5.48 11.20 -19.38
C CYS A 25 -4.80 10.57 -18.15
N PHE A 26 -4.96 9.28 -17.83
CA PHE A 26 -3.93 8.59 -17.02
C PHE A 26 -3.75 7.13 -17.46
N SER A 27 -2.47 6.71 -17.46
CA SER A 27 -1.87 5.40 -17.74
C SER A 27 -2.81 4.17 -17.78
N GLU A 28 -2.58 3.25 -18.72
CA GLU A 28 -3.29 1.96 -18.90
C GLU A 28 -3.32 1.07 -17.64
N HIS A 29 -2.53 1.40 -16.61
CA HIS A 29 -2.43 0.69 -15.35
C HIS A 29 -3.01 1.45 -14.14
N TYR A 30 -3.69 2.58 -14.35
CA TYR A 30 -4.32 3.32 -13.25
C TYR A 30 -5.65 2.69 -12.82
N ILE A 31 -5.69 2.18 -11.59
CA ILE A 31 -6.94 1.70 -10.99
C ILE A 31 -7.70 2.90 -10.41
N PRO A 32 -8.96 3.13 -10.83
CA PRO A 32 -9.80 4.16 -10.23
C PRO A 32 -9.96 3.96 -8.73
N GLU A 33 -9.88 5.05 -7.97
CA GLU A 33 -9.95 5.00 -6.49
C GLU A 33 -11.22 4.31 -5.99
N GLU A 34 -12.38 4.57 -6.61
CA GLU A 34 -13.64 3.91 -6.25
C GLU A 34 -13.58 2.39 -6.41
N ASN A 35 -12.88 1.90 -7.44
CA ASN A 35 -12.72 0.47 -7.66
C ASN A 35 -11.73 -0.15 -6.67
N ALA A 36 -10.64 0.54 -6.35
CA ALA A 36 -9.72 0.11 -5.30
C ALA A 36 -10.45 0.02 -3.95
N ILE A 37 -11.31 0.99 -3.63
CA ILE A 37 -12.10 0.99 -2.40
C ILE A 37 -13.10 -0.18 -2.36
N ASN A 38 -13.80 -0.44 -3.46
CA ASN A 38 -14.87 -1.44 -3.49
C ASN A 38 -14.36 -2.87 -3.63
N TYR A 39 -13.27 -3.08 -4.36
CA TYR A 39 -12.80 -4.41 -4.75
C TYR A 39 -11.40 -4.74 -4.21
N GLY A 40 -10.64 -3.74 -3.76
CA GLY A 40 -9.31 -3.94 -3.21
C GLY A 40 -9.32 -4.70 -1.89
N LYS A 41 -8.34 -5.58 -1.74
CA LYS A 41 -8.07 -6.35 -0.54
C LYS A 41 -6.71 -5.98 0.02
N ALA A 42 -6.63 -5.84 1.34
CA ALA A 42 -5.35 -5.65 2.00
C ALA A 42 -4.46 -6.86 1.71
N TYR A 43 -3.24 -6.62 1.22
CA TYR A 43 -2.32 -7.69 0.85
C TYR A 43 -1.10 -7.71 1.75
N ALA A 44 -0.31 -6.63 1.72
CA ALA A 44 0.94 -6.58 2.45
C ALA A 44 1.22 -5.18 3.02
N LEU A 45 2.08 -5.15 4.04
CA LEU A 45 2.54 -3.97 4.75
C LEU A 45 4.05 -4.02 4.91
N GLY A 46 4.74 -2.98 4.44
CA GLY A 46 6.14 -2.71 4.77
C GLY A 46 6.25 -1.57 5.77
N VAL A 47 7.01 -1.79 6.85
CA VAL A 47 7.35 -0.80 7.87
C VAL A 47 8.80 -1.03 8.31
N ASP A 48 9.48 0.00 8.82
CA ASP A 48 10.88 -0.05 9.24
C ASP A 48 11.07 -0.51 10.70
N PHE A 49 10.03 -1.08 11.30
CA PHE A 49 10.03 -1.59 12.66
C PHE A 49 9.29 -2.93 12.80
N GLU A 50 9.58 -3.64 13.90
CA GLU A 50 8.90 -4.90 14.21
C GLU A 50 7.46 -4.66 14.69
N VAL A 51 6.48 -5.32 14.04
CA VAL A 51 5.08 -5.27 14.45
C VAL A 51 4.79 -6.36 15.48
N LYS A 52 4.66 -5.96 16.75
CA LYS A 52 4.25 -6.86 17.85
C LYS A 52 2.76 -7.20 17.73
N ASN A 53 2.36 -8.39 18.17
CA ASN A 53 0.95 -8.84 18.18
C ASN A 53 0.25 -8.74 16.82
N MET A 54 0.89 -9.24 15.75
CA MET A 54 0.40 -9.23 14.36
C MET A 54 -1.11 -9.51 14.18
N GLU A 55 -1.65 -10.45 14.96
CA GLU A 55 -3.06 -10.84 14.87
C GLU A 55 -4.04 -9.70 15.15
N ASP A 56 -3.69 -8.76 16.04
CA ASP A 56 -4.53 -7.61 16.43
C ASP A 56 -4.74 -6.61 15.28
N TYR A 57 -3.90 -6.72 14.24
CA TYR A 57 -3.94 -5.88 13.04
C TYR A 57 -4.39 -6.67 11.81
N GLY A 58 -4.81 -7.92 11.99
CA GLY A 58 -5.19 -8.79 10.88
C GLY A 58 -4.01 -9.23 10.02
N LEU A 59 -2.78 -9.18 10.54
CA LEU A 59 -1.61 -9.74 9.88
C LEU A 59 -1.51 -11.23 10.20
N GLN A 60 -1.08 -12.03 9.22
CA GLN A 60 -0.98 -13.48 9.29
C GLN A 60 0.45 -13.93 9.59
N PHE A 61 1.44 -13.40 8.87
CA PHE A 61 2.85 -13.72 9.05
C PHE A 61 3.73 -12.62 8.44
N PHE A 62 5.03 -12.68 8.72
CA PHE A 62 6.06 -11.86 8.08
C PHE A 62 6.80 -12.71 7.03
N SER A 63 6.87 -12.21 5.79
CA SER A 63 7.66 -12.78 4.70
C SER A 63 9.07 -12.22 4.80
N GLU A 64 10.04 -13.05 5.18
CA GLU A 64 11.45 -12.63 5.27
C GLU A 64 12.05 -12.32 3.89
N ASP A 65 11.60 -13.01 2.84
CA ASP A 65 12.10 -12.83 1.48
C ASP A 65 11.75 -11.45 0.91
N ASP A 66 10.55 -10.95 1.23
CA ASP A 66 10.03 -9.68 0.72
C ASP A 66 10.18 -8.54 1.74
N GLU A 67 10.56 -8.86 2.98
CA GLU A 67 10.54 -7.95 4.15
C GLU A 67 9.16 -7.30 4.38
N LEU A 68 8.08 -8.09 4.19
CA LEU A 68 6.69 -7.61 4.28
C LEU A 68 5.85 -8.40 5.28
N TYR A 69 4.99 -7.71 6.01
CA TYR A 69 3.90 -8.34 6.76
C TYR A 69 2.72 -8.63 5.84
N ILE A 70 2.23 -9.86 5.86
CA ILE A 70 1.13 -10.32 5.01
C ILE A 70 -0.18 -10.26 5.80
N PHE A 71 -1.22 -9.65 5.21
CA PHE A 71 -2.56 -9.62 5.80
C PHE A 71 -3.27 -10.96 5.66
N LYS A 72 -4.15 -11.27 6.61
CA LYS A 72 -5.11 -12.38 6.49
C LYS A 72 -6.03 -12.14 5.28
N GLU A 73 -6.36 -13.21 4.58
CA GLU A 73 -7.26 -13.15 3.43
C GLU A 73 -8.63 -12.56 3.81
N GLY A 74 -9.24 -11.84 2.85
CA GLY A 74 -10.60 -11.30 2.98
C GLY A 74 -10.68 -9.88 3.56
N ILE A 75 -9.63 -9.37 4.21
CA ILE A 75 -9.57 -8.01 4.74
C ILE A 75 -9.72 -7.00 3.61
N SER A 76 -10.70 -6.10 3.75
CA SER A 76 -10.96 -5.05 2.75
C SER A 76 -9.83 -4.01 2.73
N MET A 77 -9.62 -3.33 1.60
CA MET A 77 -8.67 -2.22 1.50
C MET A 77 -8.84 -1.19 2.63
N LYS A 78 -10.09 -0.82 2.92
CA LYS A 78 -10.42 0.18 3.95
C LYS A 78 -10.08 -0.31 5.35
N GLU A 79 -10.35 -1.57 5.65
CA GLU A 79 -10.03 -2.18 6.94
C GLU A 79 -8.52 -2.34 7.13
N GLY A 80 -7.80 -2.80 6.10
CA GLY A 80 -6.34 -2.88 6.12
C GLY A 80 -5.70 -1.52 6.36
N LEU A 81 -6.16 -0.45 5.69
CA LEU A 81 -5.65 0.90 5.92
C LEU A 81 -5.88 1.37 7.37
N LYS A 82 -7.04 1.06 7.97
CA LYS A 82 -7.26 1.37 9.39
C LYS A 82 -6.26 0.65 10.30
N ASN A 83 -5.95 -0.60 9.98
CA ASN A 83 -4.98 -1.40 10.73
C ASN A 83 -3.56 -0.84 10.56
N VAL A 84 -3.16 -0.43 9.36
CA VAL A 84 -1.89 0.26 9.11
C VAL A 84 -1.79 1.53 9.95
N LEU A 85 -2.82 2.39 9.91
CA LEU A 85 -2.83 3.61 10.73
C LEU A 85 -2.73 3.32 12.22
N LYS A 86 -3.41 2.27 12.69
CA LYS A 86 -3.33 1.82 14.09
C LYS A 86 -1.91 1.38 14.47
N ILE A 87 -1.25 0.59 13.61
CA ILE A 87 0.15 0.16 13.80
C ILE A 87 1.07 1.39 13.97
N LEU A 88 0.97 2.38 13.08
CA LEU A 88 1.79 3.59 13.12
C LEU A 88 1.52 4.43 14.38
N MET A 89 0.25 4.58 14.78
CA MET A 89 -0.12 5.31 16.00
C MET A 89 0.38 4.60 17.26
N ASP A 90 0.25 3.28 17.33
CA ASP A 90 0.68 2.51 18.49
C ASP A 90 2.21 2.56 18.63
N LYS A 91 2.96 2.53 17.51
CA LYS A 91 4.40 2.78 17.48
C LYS A 91 4.76 4.16 18.03
N LEU A 92 4.08 5.22 17.59
CA LEU A 92 4.31 6.58 18.08
C LEU A 92 4.01 6.71 19.59
N ARG A 93 2.95 6.05 20.08
CA ARG A 93 2.61 6.02 21.51
C ARG A 93 3.65 5.28 22.34
N GLU A 94 4.17 4.13 21.85
CA GLU A 94 5.27 3.41 22.52
C GLU A 94 6.50 4.31 22.73
N GLU A 95 6.69 5.31 21.86
CA GLU A 95 7.80 6.27 21.94
C GLU A 95 7.44 7.56 22.70
N GLY A 96 6.25 7.62 23.30
CA GLY A 96 5.80 8.73 24.15
C GLY A 96 5.15 9.90 23.41
N PHE A 97 4.69 9.71 22.16
CA PHE A 97 3.93 10.71 21.42
C PHE A 97 2.41 10.49 21.58
N ASP A 98 1.81 11.09 22.62
CA ASP A 98 0.36 10.99 22.92
C ASP A 98 -0.46 12.17 22.39
N LYS A 99 -0.22 12.61 21.15
CA LYS A 99 -0.89 13.79 20.54
C LYS A 99 -1.86 13.40 19.43
N ASP A 100 -2.70 14.37 19.03
CA ASP A 100 -3.50 14.26 17.80
C ASP A 100 -2.55 14.04 16.61
N PHE A 101 -2.83 12.99 15.83
CA PHE A 101 -2.04 12.60 14.67
C PHE A 101 -2.65 13.18 13.39
N GLU A 102 -1.82 13.75 12.52
CA GLU A 102 -2.21 14.12 11.16
C GLU A 102 -1.74 13.05 10.18
N VAL A 103 -2.61 12.66 9.25
CA VAL A 103 -2.27 11.70 8.19
C VAL A 103 -1.79 12.48 6.97
N ILE A 104 -0.56 12.24 6.56
CA ILE A 104 -0.01 12.74 5.30
C ILE A 104 -0.04 11.57 4.31
N ARG A 105 -0.82 11.71 3.22
CA ARG A 105 -0.85 10.73 2.13
C ARG A 105 0.17 11.16 1.08
N ASP A 106 1.21 10.36 0.89
CA ASP A 106 2.09 10.46 -0.28
C ASP A 106 1.66 9.40 -1.32
N ILE A 107 1.45 9.81 -2.58
CA ILE A 107 1.02 8.93 -3.67
C ILE A 107 2.23 8.74 -4.60
N GLY A 108 2.86 7.57 -4.55
CA GLY A 108 4.03 7.25 -5.37
C GLY A 108 3.67 6.54 -6.68
N SER A 109 3.84 7.23 -7.80
CA SER A 109 4.29 6.62 -9.06
C SER A 109 5.41 7.49 -9.64
N PRO A 110 6.52 6.91 -10.11
CA PRO A 110 7.57 7.68 -10.78
C PRO A 110 7.03 8.35 -12.05
N SER A 111 7.66 9.45 -12.46
CA SER A 111 7.32 10.11 -13.71
C SER A 111 7.54 9.19 -14.91
N GLU A 112 6.81 9.44 -16.01
CA GLU A 112 6.96 8.74 -17.28
C GLU A 112 8.42 8.72 -17.77
N ASP A 113 9.15 9.82 -17.52
CA ASP A 113 10.57 9.95 -17.85
C ASP A 113 11.45 8.95 -17.08
N PHE A 114 11.19 8.75 -15.79
CA PHE A 114 11.94 7.81 -14.95
C PHE A 114 11.70 6.37 -15.37
N MET A 115 10.44 6.03 -15.67
CA MET A 115 10.09 4.70 -16.17
C MET A 115 10.72 4.42 -17.54
N ARG A 116 10.84 5.45 -18.38
CA ARG A 116 11.50 5.37 -19.69
C ARG A 116 13.02 5.22 -19.58
N GLU A 117 13.64 5.89 -18.63
CA GLU A 117 15.07 5.75 -18.32
C GLU A 117 15.41 4.32 -17.91
N CYS A 118 14.65 3.74 -16.97
CA CYS A 118 14.82 2.35 -16.54
C CYS A 118 14.67 1.34 -17.69
N LEU A 119 13.69 1.56 -18.58
CA LEU A 119 13.50 0.69 -19.76
C LEU A 119 14.70 0.75 -20.72
N LEU A 120 15.28 1.93 -20.92
CA LEU A 120 16.44 2.10 -21.79
C LEU A 120 17.71 1.47 -21.20
N GLU A 121 17.87 1.46 -19.89
CA GLU A 121 18.98 0.78 -19.21
C GLU A 121 18.90 -0.75 -19.37
N VAL A 122 17.70 -1.32 -19.24
CA VAL A 122 17.45 -2.75 -19.45
C VAL A 122 17.76 -3.17 -20.88
N ILE A 123 17.35 -2.35 -21.87
CA ILE A 123 17.62 -2.62 -23.30
C ILE A 123 19.12 -2.52 -23.64
N LYS A 124 19.84 -1.59 -23.01
CA LYS A 124 21.29 -1.41 -23.22
C LYS A 124 22.15 -2.44 -22.49
N GLY A 125 21.59 -3.12 -21.49
CA GLY A 125 22.22 -4.22 -20.76
C GLY A 125 22.05 -5.60 -21.41
N GLN A 126 21.36 -5.68 -22.57
CA GLN A 126 21.28 -6.85 -23.45
C GLN A 126 22.27 -6.73 -24.62
#